data_AF-A0AA85BH51-F1
#
_entry.id   AF-A0AA85BH51-F1
#
_cell.length_a   1.000
_cell.length_b   1.000
_cell.length_c   1.000
_cell.angle_alpha   90.00
_cell.angle_beta   90.00
_cell.angle_gamma   90.00
#
_symmetry.space_group_name_H-M   'P 1'
#
loop_
_entity.id
_entity.type
_entity.pdbx_description
1 polymer ?
#
loop_
_entity_poly.entity_id
_entity_poly.type
_entity_poly.pdbx_seq_one_letter_code
_entity_poly.pdbx_strand_id
1 'polypeptide(L)'
;MCAYHNPGYSPNYPEIGLILFPFAHTKWGVNYDPAGPVPPGDDINAPDLYIPLMATITYILLSGVIFGFQGRFSPEYLGILSSEAFGWLLLEVLLSLFAIYILNIQNNISYLDIVAYCGYKFVSMIVVLISYVGLDRPGYYFSLLYTSLALAFFLIRSLKLKILPHVEAYPSECNKRRLYLLLLIAFIQPLLMWWLTRRVIL
;
A
#
# COMPACT_ATOMS: atom_id res chain seq x y z
N MET A 1 -26.98 1.18 36.15
CA MET A 1 -27.89 1.33 35.01
C MET A 1 -27.18 2.15 33.96
N CYS A 2 -26.91 1.73 32.72
CA CYS A 2 -26.82 0.44 32.06
C CYS A 2 -25.77 0.68 30.99
N ALA A 3 -24.69 -0.08 31.00
CA ALA A 3 -23.75 -0.09 29.90
C ALA A 3 -24.52 -0.58 28.66
N TYR A 4 -24.69 0.29 27.66
CA TYR A 4 -25.11 -0.14 26.33
C TYR A 4 -23.94 -0.91 25.72
N HIS A 5 -23.90 -2.20 26.02
CA HIS A 5 -23.11 -3.18 25.30
C HIS A 5 -23.70 -3.27 23.89
N ASN A 6 -23.12 -2.53 22.96
CA ASN A 6 -23.45 -2.63 21.54
C ASN A 6 -22.72 -3.87 20.98
N PRO A 7 -23.42 -4.95 20.58
CA PRO A 7 -22.80 -6.22 20.20
C PRO A 7 -22.14 -6.21 18.81
N GLY A 8 -21.96 -5.04 18.20
CA GLY A 8 -21.47 -4.86 16.83
C GLY A 8 -20.01 -4.42 16.67
N TYR A 9 -19.26 -4.17 17.75
CA TYR A 9 -17.85 -3.77 17.65
C TYR A 9 -16.98 -4.98 17.23
N SER A 10 -16.82 -5.16 15.92
CA SER A 10 -15.74 -5.95 15.34
C SER A 10 -14.40 -5.39 15.86
N PRO A 11 -13.41 -6.22 16.20
CA PRO A 11 -12.11 -5.70 16.63
C PRO A 11 -11.59 -4.78 15.53
N ASN A 12 -11.43 -3.50 15.86
CA ASN A 12 -10.84 -2.50 14.98
C ASN A 12 -9.42 -2.98 14.65
N TYR A 13 -9.22 -3.61 13.50
CA TYR A 13 -7.87 -3.87 13.01
C TYR A 13 -7.27 -2.50 12.67
N PRO A 14 -6.08 -2.15 13.17
CA PRO A 14 -5.38 -0.97 12.71
C PRO A 14 -5.16 -1.08 11.20
N GLU A 15 -5.22 0.03 10.47
CA GLU A 15 -5.07 0.11 9.00
C GLU A 15 -3.82 -0.64 8.50
N ILE A 16 -2.74 -0.62 9.29
CA ILE A 16 -1.49 -1.34 9.06
C ILE A 16 -1.71 -2.87 9.02
N GLY A 17 -2.59 -3.40 9.87
CA GLY A 17 -2.96 -4.80 9.90
C GLY A 17 -3.71 -5.26 8.65
N LEU A 18 -4.48 -4.37 8.01
CA LEU A 18 -5.18 -4.65 6.75
C LEU A 18 -4.20 -4.83 5.59
N ILE A 19 -3.13 -4.02 5.56
CA ILE A 19 -2.07 -4.08 4.54
C ILE A 19 -1.23 -5.34 4.71
N LEU A 20 -0.91 -5.74 5.95
CA LEU A 20 -0.03 -6.87 6.24
C LEU A 20 -0.73 -8.24 6.23
N PHE A 21 -2.03 -8.27 6.54
CA PHE A 21 -2.83 -9.49 6.52
C PHE A 21 -4.13 -9.29 5.73
N PRO A 22 -4.05 -9.00 4.42
CA PRO A 22 -5.24 -8.75 3.61
C PRO A 22 -6.07 -10.02 3.41
N PHE A 23 -5.49 -11.22 3.64
CA PHE A 23 -6.16 -12.51 3.59
C PHE A 23 -7.02 -12.81 4.83
N ALA A 24 -6.72 -12.19 5.97
CA ALA A 24 -7.45 -12.40 7.22
C ALA A 24 -8.71 -11.51 7.32
N HIS A 25 -8.82 -10.49 6.47
CA HIS A 25 -9.92 -9.56 6.50
C HIS A 25 -11.05 -9.97 5.55
N THR A 26 -12.18 -10.37 6.13
CA THR A 26 -13.35 -10.92 5.40
C THR A 26 -14.41 -9.85 5.09
N LYS A 27 -14.38 -8.67 5.73
CA LYS A 27 -15.42 -7.64 5.63
C LYS A 27 -14.95 -6.35 4.94
N TRP A 28 -14.78 -6.42 3.63
CA TRP A 28 -14.38 -5.29 2.78
C TRP A 28 -15.51 -4.28 2.49
N GLY A 29 -16.65 -4.37 3.17
CA GLY A 29 -17.86 -3.59 2.88
C GLY A 29 -17.98 -2.33 3.73
N VAL A 30 -18.55 -1.28 3.15
CA VAL A 30 -18.92 -0.02 3.84
C VAL A 30 -19.89 -0.35 4.98
N ASN A 31 -19.57 0.09 6.20
CA ASN A 31 -20.49 -0.08 7.34
C ASN A 31 -21.67 0.89 7.17
N TYR A 32 -22.88 0.35 7.05
CA TYR A 32 -24.11 1.14 7.09
C TYR A 32 -24.67 1.10 8.51
N ASP A 33 -24.71 2.25 9.17
CA ASP A 33 -25.44 2.44 10.42
C ASP A 33 -26.94 2.69 10.09
N PRO A 34 -27.92 2.22 10.89
CA PRO A 34 -29.35 2.39 10.59
C PRO A 34 -29.82 3.86 10.59
N ALA A 35 -28.97 4.80 11.03
CA ALA A 35 -29.29 6.22 11.17
C ALA A 35 -28.91 7.08 9.94
N GLY A 36 -28.28 6.50 8.92
CA GLY A 36 -27.83 7.21 7.71
C GLY A 36 -26.37 6.90 7.35
N PRO A 37 -25.84 7.46 6.25
CA PRO A 37 -24.45 7.27 5.86
C PRO A 37 -23.53 7.79 6.98
N VAL A 38 -22.62 6.94 7.45
CA VAL A 38 -21.64 7.29 8.47
C VAL A 38 -20.73 8.39 7.90
N PRO A 39 -20.47 9.49 8.64
CA PRO A 39 -19.62 10.56 8.13
C PRO A 39 -18.21 10.04 7.77
N PRO A 40 -17.57 10.62 6.74
CA PRO A 40 -16.33 10.12 6.10
C PRO A 40 -15.06 10.13 6.99
N GLY A 41 -15.19 10.37 8.29
CA GLY A 41 -14.12 10.18 9.28
C GLY A 41 -14.02 8.75 9.84
N ASP A 42 -15.02 7.89 9.61
CA ASP A 42 -15.08 6.50 10.09
C ASP A 42 -14.79 5.45 9.00
N ASP A 43 -14.44 5.88 7.78
CA ASP A 43 -14.09 4.97 6.69
C ASP A 43 -12.60 4.60 6.79
N ILE A 44 -12.29 3.59 7.61
CA ILE A 44 -10.96 2.95 7.79
C ILE A 44 -10.30 2.54 6.45
N ASN A 45 -11.07 2.53 5.36
CA ASN A 45 -10.63 2.13 4.03
C ASN A 45 -10.33 3.31 3.08
N ALA A 46 -10.48 4.56 3.55
CA ALA A 46 -10.09 5.74 2.79
C ALA A 46 -8.54 5.82 2.77
N PRO A 47 -7.90 5.89 1.58
CA PRO A 47 -6.46 5.90 1.49
C PRO A 47 -5.90 7.19 2.09
N ASP A 48 -5.21 7.05 3.22
CA ASP A 48 -4.53 8.12 3.91
C ASP A 48 -3.09 8.27 3.40
N LEU A 49 -2.64 9.52 3.22
CA LEU A 49 -1.26 9.77 2.80
C LEU A 49 -0.26 9.66 3.97
N TYR A 50 -0.76 9.65 5.21
CA TYR A 50 0.06 9.63 6.41
C TYR A 50 0.83 8.30 6.54
N ILE A 51 0.15 7.16 6.38
CA ILE A 51 0.78 5.83 6.47
C ILE A 51 1.95 5.70 5.46
N PRO A 52 1.78 5.95 4.15
CA PRO A 52 2.88 5.88 3.18
C PRO A 52 4.06 6.81 3.49
N LEU A 53 3.77 8.03 3.95
CA LEU A 53 4.81 9.00 4.31
C LEU A 53 5.62 8.50 5.50
N MET A 54 4.95 8.10 6.57
CA MET A 54 5.61 7.56 7.76
C MET A 54 6.36 6.26 7.46
N ALA A 55 5.81 5.40 6.61
CA ALA A 55 6.47 4.18 6.17
C ALA A 55 7.75 4.48 5.36
N THR A 56 7.76 5.51 4.52
CA THR A 56 8.95 5.92 3.76
C THR A 56 10.08 6.36 4.70
N ILE A 57 9.77 7.22 5.69
CA ILE A 57 10.76 7.66 6.69
C ILE A 57 11.28 6.47 7.49
N THR A 58 10.38 5.61 7.96
CA THR A 58 10.74 4.42 8.74
C THR A 58 11.62 3.47 7.94
N TYR A 59 11.32 3.26 6.66
CA TYR A 59 12.15 2.44 5.77
C TYR A 59 13.57 2.98 5.65
N ILE A 60 13.74 4.29 5.45
CA ILE A 60 15.05 4.92 5.33
C ILE A 60 15.84 4.76 6.64
N LEU A 61 15.21 5.03 7.78
CA LEU A 61 15.85 4.91 9.09
C LEU A 61 16.24 3.46 9.41
N LEU A 62 15.32 2.51 9.18
CA LEU A 62 15.56 1.08 9.43
C LEU A 62 16.71 0.54 8.56
N SER A 63 16.77 0.98 7.29
CA SER A 63 17.89 0.64 6.41
C SER A 63 19.22 1.19 6.94
N GLY A 64 19.22 2.40 7.50
CA GLY A 64 20.38 2.98 8.18
C GLY A 64 20.85 2.15 9.38
N VAL A 65 19.90 1.64 10.19
CA VAL A 65 20.20 0.74 11.32
C VAL A 65 20.84 -0.57 10.82
N ILE A 66 20.32 -1.14 9.73
CA ILE A 66 20.89 -2.36 9.12
C ILE A 66 22.32 -2.12 8.62
N PHE A 67 22.58 -1.00 7.95
CA PHE A 67 23.95 -0.62 7.54
C PHE A 67 24.88 -0.40 8.74
N GLY A 68 24.35 0.13 9.85
CA GLY A 68 25.05 0.24 11.14
C GLY A 68 25.48 -1.11 11.68
N PHE A 69 24.58 -2.09 11.73
CA PHE A 69 24.90 -3.45 12.17
C PHE A 69 25.90 -4.16 11.26
N GLN A 70 25.91 -3.86 9.97
CA GLN A 70 26.89 -4.40 9.03
C GLN A 70 28.25 -3.70 9.07
N GLY A 71 28.42 -2.64 9.87
CA GLY A 71 29.65 -1.85 9.95
C GLY A 71 29.94 -1.04 8.68
N ARG A 72 28.94 -0.82 7.83
CA ARG A 72 29.03 -0.11 6.54
C ARG A 72 28.27 1.20 6.54
N PHE A 73 27.98 1.74 7.72
CA PHE A 73 27.22 2.97 7.83
C PHE A 73 27.99 4.14 7.23
N SER A 74 27.40 4.76 6.21
CA SER A 74 27.82 6.05 5.72
C SER A 74 26.56 6.85 5.35
N PRO A 75 26.49 8.14 5.73
CA PRO A 75 25.32 8.98 5.48
C PRO A 75 25.03 9.13 3.98
N GLU A 76 26.04 8.99 3.12
CA GLU A 76 25.91 9.00 1.66
C GLU A 76 24.98 7.88 1.17
N TYR A 77 25.07 6.66 1.71
CA TYR A 77 24.17 5.55 1.34
C TYR A 77 22.72 5.84 1.71
N LEU A 78 22.48 6.48 2.86
CA LEU A 78 21.15 6.86 3.31
C LEU A 78 20.53 7.90 2.37
N GLY A 79 21.34 8.88 1.92
CA GLY A 79 20.93 9.89 0.95
C GLY A 79 20.59 9.30 -0.42
N ILE A 80 21.39 8.34 -0.90
CA ILE A 80 21.12 7.62 -2.15
C ILE A 80 19.82 6.81 -2.03
N LEU A 81 19.64 6.07 -0.94
CA LEU A 81 18.44 5.25 -0.71
C LEU A 81 17.17 6.11 -0.66
N SER A 82 17.23 7.24 0.06
CA SER A 82 16.13 8.21 0.12
C SER A 82 15.79 8.76 -1.26
N SER A 83 16.80 9.20 -2.01
CA SER A 83 16.62 9.75 -3.35
C SER A 83 16.06 8.71 -4.33
N GLU A 84 16.50 7.45 -4.25
CA GLU A 84 15.91 6.37 -5.04
C GLU A 84 14.47 6.06 -4.63
N ALA A 85 14.16 6.03 -3.34
CA ALA A 85 12.80 5.78 -2.85
C ALA A 85 11.82 6.85 -3.36
N PHE A 86 12.18 8.13 -3.21
CA PHE A 86 11.38 9.23 -3.72
C PHE A 86 11.36 9.29 -5.26
N GLY A 87 12.48 8.99 -5.92
CA GLY A 87 12.57 8.96 -7.37
C GLY A 87 11.66 7.91 -8.00
N TRP A 88 11.64 6.69 -7.46
CA TRP A 88 10.74 5.63 -7.90
C TRP A 88 9.28 5.94 -7.58
N LEU A 89 8.98 6.49 -6.39
CA LEU A 89 7.63 6.91 -6.05
C LEU A 89 7.10 7.98 -7.01
N LEU A 90 7.90 9.01 -7.30
CA LEU A 90 7.56 10.06 -8.25
C LEU A 90 7.32 9.49 -9.65
N LEU A 91 8.22 8.62 -10.12
CA LEU A 91 8.12 7.97 -11.42
C LEU A 91 6.83 7.15 -11.54
N GLU A 92 6.46 6.37 -10.52
CA GLU A 92 5.21 5.60 -10.52
C GLU A 92 3.97 6.48 -10.55
N VAL A 93 3.96 7.57 -9.78
CA VAL A 93 2.84 8.53 -9.80
C VAL A 93 2.72 9.15 -11.18
N LEU A 94 3.81 9.61 -11.79
CA LEU A 94 3.81 10.18 -13.13
C LEU A 94 3.35 9.17 -14.20
N LEU A 95 3.85 7.93 -14.15
CA LEU A 95 3.40 6.87 -15.06
C LEU A 95 1.91 6.57 -14.87
N SER A 96 1.41 6.56 -13.64
CA SER A 96 -0.01 6.33 -13.34
C SER A 96 -0.88 7.46 -13.87
N LEU A 97 -0.47 8.71 -13.70
CA LEU A 97 -1.17 9.88 -14.26
C LEU A 97 -1.17 9.86 -15.79
N PHE A 98 -0.02 9.54 -16.38
CA PHE A 98 0.11 9.43 -17.82
C PHE A 98 -0.79 8.30 -18.38
N ALA A 99 -0.84 7.15 -17.71
CA ALA A 99 -1.67 6.03 -18.10
C ALA A 99 -3.17 6.36 -18.05
N ILE A 100 -3.62 7.05 -16.99
CA ILE A 100 -4.99 7.52 -16.85
C ILE A 100 -5.34 8.53 -17.96
N TYR A 101 -4.41 9.45 -18.26
CA TYR A 101 -4.57 10.45 -19.31
C TYR A 101 -4.74 9.80 -20.69
N ILE A 102 -3.82 8.90 -21.07
CA ILE A 102 -3.87 8.19 -22.37
C ILE A 102 -5.13 7.35 -22.52
N LEU A 103 -5.57 6.68 -21.45
CA LEU A 103 -6.73 5.81 -21.50
C LEU A 103 -8.07 6.56 -21.36
N ASN A 104 -8.01 7.88 -21.19
CA ASN A 104 -9.16 8.78 -21.04
C ASN A 104 -10.14 8.28 -19.97
N ILE A 105 -9.60 7.87 -18.82
CA ILE A 105 -10.42 7.43 -17.70
C ILE A 105 -10.88 8.69 -16.95
N GLN A 106 -12.19 8.93 -16.89
CA GLN A 106 -12.76 9.99 -16.05
C GLN A 106 -12.46 9.65 -14.59
N ASN A 107 -11.47 10.34 -14.03
CA ASN A 107 -11.03 10.11 -12.66
C ASN A 107 -11.85 10.98 -11.70
N ASN A 108 -12.62 10.32 -10.84
CA ASN A 108 -13.16 10.94 -9.61
C ASN A 108 -12.23 10.67 -8.40
N ILE A 109 -11.04 10.10 -8.66
CA ILE A 109 -10.04 9.76 -7.65
C ILE A 109 -9.12 10.96 -7.47
N SER A 110 -8.93 11.39 -6.22
CA SER A 110 -7.98 12.46 -5.89
C SER A 110 -6.56 12.06 -6.27
N TYR A 111 -5.75 13.03 -6.73
CA TYR A 111 -4.33 12.80 -6.98
C TYR A 111 -3.60 12.25 -5.74
N LEU A 112 -4.07 12.62 -4.54
CA LEU A 112 -3.53 12.14 -3.27
C LEU A 112 -3.73 10.64 -3.06
N ASP A 113 -4.85 10.08 -3.50
CA ASP A 113 -5.10 8.64 -3.41
C ASP A 113 -4.10 7.85 -4.25
N ILE A 114 -3.75 8.34 -5.44
CA ILE A 114 -2.77 7.69 -6.33
C ILE A 114 -1.41 7.64 -5.63
N VAL A 115 -0.99 8.75 -5.02
CA VAL A 115 0.26 8.81 -4.25
C VAL A 115 0.21 7.83 -3.07
N ALA A 116 -0.92 7.76 -2.35
CA ALA A 116 -1.08 6.84 -1.23
C ALA A 116 -0.96 5.37 -1.67
N TYR A 117 -1.62 4.99 -2.77
CA TYR A 117 -1.53 3.63 -3.32
C TYR A 117 -0.12 3.24 -3.77
N CYS A 118 0.61 4.14 -4.43
CA CYS A 118 2.01 3.89 -4.82
C CYS A 118 2.93 3.77 -3.60
N GLY A 119 2.63 4.48 -2.51
CA GLY A 119 3.46 4.50 -1.32
C GLY A 119 3.18 3.37 -0.31
N TYR A 120 2.05 2.65 -0.39
CA TYR A 120 1.78 1.53 0.52
C TYR A 120 2.80 0.38 0.44
N LYS A 121 3.58 0.30 -0.64
CA LYS A 121 4.69 -0.66 -0.76
C LYS A 121 5.73 -0.51 0.36
N PHE A 122 5.95 0.70 0.87
CA PHE A 122 6.95 0.95 1.92
C PHE A 122 6.59 0.22 3.24
N VAL A 123 5.30 0.05 3.53
CA VAL A 123 4.83 -0.74 4.70
C VAL A 123 5.29 -2.21 4.57
N SER A 124 5.12 -2.77 3.38
CA SER A 124 5.55 -4.14 3.09
C SER A 124 7.07 -4.29 3.16
N MET A 125 7.81 -3.29 2.65
CA MET A 125 9.27 -3.28 2.71
C MET A 125 9.82 -3.22 4.14
N ILE A 126 9.17 -2.50 5.06
CA ILE A 126 9.57 -2.48 6.48
C ILE A 126 9.50 -3.90 7.08
N VAL A 127 8.41 -4.64 6.83
CA VAL A 127 8.25 -6.01 7.34
C VAL A 127 9.32 -6.95 6.78
N VAL A 128 9.66 -6.77 5.51
CA VAL A 128 10.75 -7.52 4.87
C VAL A 128 12.10 -7.25 5.55
N LEU A 129 12.41 -5.99 5.84
CA LEU A 129 13.64 -5.61 6.55
C LEU A 129 13.68 -6.12 8.00
N ILE A 130 12.56 -6.07 8.73
CA ILE A 130 12.47 -6.63 10.10
C ILE A 130 12.68 -8.15 10.06
N SER A 131 12.07 -8.83 9.09
CA SER A 131 12.24 -10.27 8.90
C SER A 131 13.68 -10.64 8.56
N TYR A 132 14.37 -9.80 7.78
CA TYR A 132 15.80 -9.94 7.51
C TYR A 132 16.64 -9.80 8.78
N VAL A 133 16.34 -8.85 9.67
CA VAL A 133 17.10 -8.71 10.94
C VAL A 133 16.92 -9.93 11.85
N GLY A 134 15.73 -10.54 11.90
CA GLY A 134 15.46 -11.69 12.77
C GLY A 134 15.90 -13.05 12.22
N LEU A 135 15.79 -13.27 10.91
CA LEU A 135 15.98 -14.57 10.25
C LEU A 135 17.03 -14.53 9.12
N ASP A 136 17.75 -13.42 8.96
CA ASP A 136 18.75 -13.19 7.91
C ASP A 136 18.19 -13.42 6.48
N ARG A 137 18.99 -13.93 5.54
CA ARG A 137 18.61 -14.11 4.14
C ARG A 137 17.36 -14.96 3.89
N PRO A 138 17.11 -16.10 4.57
CA PRO A 138 15.87 -16.84 4.32
C PRO A 138 14.64 -16.01 4.75
N GLY A 139 14.72 -15.29 5.87
CA GLY A 139 13.67 -14.37 6.32
C GLY A 139 13.31 -13.31 5.28
N TYR A 140 14.32 -12.75 4.63
CA TYR A 140 14.14 -11.79 3.55
C TYR A 140 13.34 -12.36 2.38
N TYR A 141 13.73 -13.51 1.81
CA TYR A 141 13.06 -14.04 0.62
C TYR A 141 11.63 -14.50 0.91
N PHE A 142 11.39 -15.14 2.06
CA PHE A 142 10.04 -15.58 2.46
C PHE A 142 9.11 -14.40 2.69
N SER A 143 9.56 -13.40 3.45
CA SER A 143 8.76 -12.20 3.73
C SER A 143 8.53 -11.36 2.47
N LEU A 144 9.53 -11.25 1.57
CA LEU A 144 9.38 -10.54 0.30
C LEU A 144 8.30 -11.17 -0.57
N LEU A 145 8.30 -12.50 -0.70
CA LEU A 145 7.27 -13.22 -1.46
C LEU A 145 5.89 -13.07 -0.82
N TYR A 146 5.78 -13.25 0.51
CA TYR A 146 4.51 -13.12 1.22
C TYR A 146 3.93 -11.70 1.12
N THR A 147 4.72 -10.70 1.48
CA THR A 147 4.26 -9.30 1.52
C THR A 147 3.99 -8.72 0.14
N SER A 148 4.73 -9.14 -0.90
CA SER A 148 4.45 -8.71 -2.27
C SER A 148 3.13 -9.28 -2.81
N LEU A 149 2.82 -10.55 -2.51
CA LEU A 149 1.53 -11.16 -2.83
C LEU A 149 0.39 -10.52 -2.04
N ALA A 150 0.61 -10.24 -0.75
CA ALA A 150 -0.35 -9.53 0.10
C ALA A 150 -0.65 -8.13 -0.46
N LEU A 151 0.37 -7.34 -0.77
CA LEU A 151 0.23 -5.99 -1.34
C LEU A 151 -0.49 -6.02 -2.68
N ALA A 152 -0.13 -6.94 -3.59
CA ALA A 152 -0.80 -7.07 -4.88
C ALA A 152 -2.29 -7.40 -4.71
N PHE A 153 -2.62 -8.32 -3.80
CA PHE A 153 -4.01 -8.66 -3.48
C PHE A 153 -4.77 -7.48 -2.87
N PHE A 154 -4.16 -6.77 -1.92
CA PHE A 154 -4.71 -5.57 -1.30
C PHE A 154 -5.03 -4.49 -2.34
N LEU A 155 -4.08 -4.15 -3.21
CA LEU A 155 -4.29 -3.14 -4.26
C LEU A 155 -5.43 -3.51 -5.21
N ILE A 156 -5.48 -4.76 -5.65
CA ILE A 156 -6.56 -5.24 -6.53
C ILE A 156 -7.91 -5.12 -5.83
N ARG A 157 -8.01 -5.49 -4.54
CA ARG A 157 -9.27 -5.46 -3.78
C ARG A 157 -9.71 -4.03 -3.46
N SER A 158 -8.83 -3.21 -2.91
CA SER A 158 -9.11 -1.81 -2.53
C SER A 158 -9.56 -0.99 -3.74
N LEU A 159 -8.91 -1.17 -4.89
CA LEU A 159 -9.27 -0.44 -6.10
C LEU A 159 -10.54 -1.00 -6.75
N LYS A 160 -10.77 -2.32 -6.71
CA LYS A 160 -12.03 -2.92 -7.16
C LYS A 160 -13.23 -2.41 -6.36
N LEU A 161 -13.10 -2.20 -5.06
CA LEU A 161 -14.14 -1.62 -4.21
C LEU A 161 -14.44 -0.16 -4.54
N LYS A 162 -13.42 0.64 -4.87
CA LYS A 162 -13.61 2.01 -5.38
C LYS A 162 -14.19 2.06 -6.81
N ILE A 163 -14.03 0.99 -7.60
CA ILE A 163 -14.59 0.89 -8.95
C ILE A 163 -16.06 0.45 -8.91
N LEU A 164 -16.40 -0.52 -8.06
CA LEU A 164 -17.72 -1.14 -7.99
C LEU A 164 -18.91 -0.15 -7.94
N PRO A 165 -18.92 0.90 -7.11
CA PRO A 165 -20.03 1.87 -7.09
C PRO A 165 -20.14 2.70 -8.37
N HIS A 166 -19.13 2.68 -9.26
CA HIS A 166 -19.16 3.35 -10.56
C HIS A 166 -19.43 2.40 -11.73
N VAL A 167 -19.45 1.08 -11.51
CA VAL A 167 -19.77 0.09 -12.56
C VAL A 167 -21.21 0.24 -13.04
N GLU A 168 -22.12 0.69 -12.18
CA GLU A 168 -23.53 0.90 -12.52
C GLU A 168 -23.76 2.16 -13.38
N ALA A 169 -22.77 3.07 -13.48
CA ALA A 169 -22.91 4.36 -14.15
C ALA A 169 -22.19 4.47 -15.51
N TYR A 170 -21.28 3.54 -15.85
CA TYR A 170 -20.41 3.65 -17.03
C TYR A 170 -20.36 2.37 -17.91
N PRO A 171 -20.17 2.51 -19.24
CA PRO A 171 -20.13 1.39 -20.17
C PRO A 171 -18.95 0.42 -19.88
N SER A 172 -19.19 -0.87 -20.10
CA SER A 172 -18.30 -1.99 -19.75
C SER A 172 -16.87 -1.91 -20.29
N GLU A 173 -16.64 -1.21 -21.40
CA GLU A 173 -15.30 -1.04 -22.00
C GLU A 173 -14.37 -0.13 -21.18
N CYS A 174 -14.90 0.89 -20.50
CA CYS A 174 -14.11 1.75 -19.61
C CYS A 174 -13.59 0.97 -18.39
N ASN A 175 -14.44 0.07 -17.87
CA ASN A 175 -14.12 -0.78 -16.71
C ASN A 175 -12.99 -1.78 -17.02
N LYS A 176 -12.93 -2.31 -18.25
CA LYS A 176 -11.85 -3.20 -18.69
C LYS A 176 -10.50 -2.48 -18.69
N ARG A 177 -10.42 -1.28 -19.27
CA ARG A 177 -9.17 -0.49 -19.33
C ARG A 177 -8.65 -0.14 -17.94
N ARG A 178 -9.55 0.27 -17.03
CA ARG A 178 -9.21 0.55 -15.64
C ARG A 178 -8.68 -0.70 -14.94
N LEU A 179 -9.31 -1.86 -15.12
CA LEU A 179 -8.83 -3.13 -14.57
C LEU A 179 -7.43 -3.51 -15.09
N TYR A 180 -7.17 -3.35 -16.40
CA TYR A 180 -5.86 -3.63 -16.98
C TYR A 180 -4.76 -2.74 -16.39
N LEU A 181 -5.02 -1.45 -16.21
CA LEU A 181 -4.08 -0.55 -15.53
C LEU A 181 -3.78 -1.00 -14.10
N LEU A 182 -4.80 -1.37 -13.35
CA LEU A 182 -4.63 -1.81 -11.97
C LEU A 182 -3.81 -3.09 -11.87
N LEU A 183 -4.05 -4.03 -12.78
CA LEU A 183 -3.29 -5.27 -12.83
C LEU A 183 -1.83 -4.99 -13.19
N LEU A 184 -1.57 -4.08 -14.14
CA LEU A 184 -0.23 -3.65 -14.51
C LEU A 184 0.51 -3.00 -13.33
N ILE A 185 -0.14 -2.07 -12.62
CA ILE A 185 0.42 -1.42 -11.44
C ILE A 185 0.67 -2.46 -10.34
N ALA A 186 -0.29 -3.35 -10.05
CA ALA A 186 -0.11 -4.39 -9.03
C ALA A 186 1.04 -5.36 -9.37
N PHE A 187 1.26 -5.67 -10.65
CA PHE A 187 2.32 -6.56 -11.10
C PHE A 187 3.71 -5.92 -11.04
N ILE A 188 3.81 -4.59 -11.16
CA ILE A 188 5.10 -3.89 -11.07
C ILE A 188 5.57 -3.74 -9.61
N GLN A 189 4.64 -3.79 -8.64
CA GLN A 189 4.95 -3.60 -7.21
C GLN A 189 5.99 -4.60 -6.65
N PRO A 190 5.87 -5.94 -6.85
CA PRO A 190 6.87 -6.89 -6.39
C PRO A 190 8.28 -6.64 -6.96
N LEU A 191 8.36 -6.28 -8.24
CA LEU A 191 9.63 -5.99 -8.92
C LEU A 191 10.30 -4.75 -8.32
N LEU A 192 9.53 -3.70 -8.07
CA LEU A 192 10.04 -2.48 -7.45
C LEU A 192 10.46 -2.72 -6.00
N MET A 193 9.66 -3.46 -5.23
CA MET A 193 10.03 -3.82 -3.86
C MET A 193 11.38 -4.54 -3.83
N TRP A 194 11.54 -5.59 -4.64
CA TRP A 194 12.81 -6.31 -4.75
C TRP A 194 13.96 -5.39 -5.19
N TRP A 195 13.73 -4.50 -6.15
CA TRP A 195 14.75 -3.57 -6.64
C TRP A 195 15.25 -2.61 -5.56
N LEU A 196 14.35 -2.05 -4.74
CA LEU A 196 14.73 -1.14 -3.67
C LEU A 196 15.36 -1.88 -2.48
N THR A 197 14.81 -3.02 -2.06
CA THR A 197 15.34 -3.75 -0.89
C THR A 197 16.66 -4.45 -1.15
N ARG A 198 16.96 -4.84 -2.40
CA ARG A 198 18.22 -5.56 -2.70
C ARG A 198 19.46 -4.76 -2.31
N ARG A 199 19.45 -3.43 -2.40
CA ARG A 199 20.61 -2.59 -2.05
C ARG A 199 20.93 -2.57 -0.55
N VAL A 200 19.94 -2.85 0.28
CA VAL A 200 20.10 -2.89 1.74
C VAL A 200 20.67 -4.23 2.19
N ILE A 201 20.46 -5.30 1.41
CA ILE A 201 20.67 -6.69 1.82
C ILE A 201 21.80 -7.40 1.06
N LEU A 202 22.02 -7.06 -0.21
CA LEU A 202 23.09 -7.60 -1.07
C LEU A 202 24.28 -6.65 -1.10
#